data_AF-A0A379TXG0-F1
#
_entry.id   AF-A0A379TXG0-F1
#
_cell.length_a   1.000
_cell.length_b   1.000
_cell.length_c   1.000
_cell.angle_alpha   90.00
_cell.angle_beta   90.00
_cell.angle_gamma   90.00
#
_symmetry.space_group_name_H-M   'P 1'
#
loop_
_entity.id
_entity.type
_entity.pdbx_description
1 polymer ?
#
loop_
_entity_poly.entity_id
_entity_poly.type
_entity_poly.pdbx_seq_one_letter_code
_entity_poly.pdbx_strand_id
1 'polypeptide(L)'
;MLVLAADHAIANEGAFRDAVRSAMPYADAGKLVTFGIVPDLPETGYGYIRRGDVVPGATDAVAFEVAQFVEKPGWKPPRPTSPAAITTGTAACFCSAPDAIWKS
;
A
#
# COMPACT_ATOMS: atom_id res chain seq x y z
N MET A 1 -6.32 -13.65 1.04
CA MET A 1 -7.30 -12.87 1.82
C MET A 1 -7.14 -11.40 1.47
N LEU A 2 -8.24 -10.67 1.27
CA LEU A 2 -8.23 -9.21 1.07
C LEU A 2 -8.92 -8.56 2.28
N VAL A 3 -8.21 -7.67 2.96
CA VAL A 3 -8.72 -6.87 4.08
C VAL A 3 -9.01 -5.48 3.56
N LEU A 4 -10.18 -4.90 3.88
CA LEU A 4 -10.60 -3.54 3.50
C LEU A 4 -11.19 -2.83 4.71
N ALA A 5 -10.89 -1.55 4.93
CA ALA A 5 -11.61 -0.74 5.89
C ALA A 5 -13.00 -0.38 5.34
N ALA A 6 -14.02 -0.45 6.19
CA ALA A 6 -15.41 -0.25 5.79
C ALA A 6 -15.79 1.22 5.52
N ASP A 7 -14.94 2.16 5.95
CA ASP A 7 -15.16 3.61 5.91
C ASP A 7 -14.41 4.32 4.77
N HIS A 8 -13.70 3.58 3.91
CA HIS A 8 -13.04 4.15 2.74
C HIS A 8 -13.95 4.17 1.50
N ALA A 9 -14.23 5.38 1.01
CA ALA A 9 -14.88 5.59 -0.27
C ALA A 9 -13.87 5.45 -1.43
N ILE A 10 -14.02 4.39 -2.23
CA ILE A 10 -13.22 4.16 -3.44
C ILE A 10 -14.00 4.72 -4.63
N ALA A 11 -13.60 5.89 -5.13
CA ALA A 11 -14.28 6.53 -6.26
C ALA A 11 -14.03 5.82 -7.61
N ASN A 12 -12.86 5.21 -7.78
CA ASN A 12 -12.50 4.48 -9.00
C ASN A 12 -12.36 2.99 -8.73
N GLU A 13 -13.48 2.28 -8.78
CA GLU A 13 -13.53 0.83 -8.55
C GLU A 13 -12.71 0.02 -9.57
N GLY A 14 -12.64 0.48 -10.82
CA GLY A 14 -11.90 -0.22 -11.89
C GLY A 14 -10.41 -0.25 -11.58
N ALA A 15 -9.82 0.93 -11.32
CA ALA A 15 -8.42 1.05 -10.94
C ALA A 15 -8.10 0.27 -9.65
N PHE A 16 -9.03 0.23 -8.69
CA PHE A 16 -8.87 -0.55 -7.48
C PHE A 16 -8.84 -2.06 -7.77
N ARG A 17 -9.77 -2.57 -8.59
CA ARG A 17 -9.80 -3.98 -8.99
C ARG A 17 -8.53 -4.38 -9.74
N ASP A 18 -8.04 -3.52 -10.62
CA ASP A 18 -6.80 -3.76 -11.36
C ASP A 18 -5.59 -3.81 -10.41
N ALA A 19 -5.51 -2.87 -9.46
CA ALA A 19 -4.47 -2.90 -8.42
C ALA A 19 -4.54 -4.20 -7.60
N VAL A 20 -5.72 -4.65 -7.19
CA VAL A 20 -5.91 -5.92 -6.47
C VAL A 20 -5.44 -7.11 -7.32
N ARG A 21 -5.78 -7.16 -8.62
CA ARG A 21 -5.32 -8.22 -9.53
C ARG A 21 -3.80 -8.25 -9.65
N SER A 22 -3.16 -7.09 -9.75
CA SER A 22 -1.70 -6.95 -9.77
C SER A 22 -1.04 -7.37 -8.45
N ALA A 23 -1.74 -7.25 -7.32
CA ALA A 23 -1.23 -7.66 -6.01
C ALA A 23 -1.30 -9.18 -5.77
N MET A 24 -2.20 -9.89 -6.44
CA MET A 24 -2.44 -11.33 -6.20
C MET A 24 -1.17 -12.19 -6.29
N PRO A 25 -0.31 -12.06 -7.32
CA PRO A 25 0.88 -12.91 -7.42
C PRO A 25 1.88 -12.71 -6.28
N TYR A 26 1.98 -11.48 -5.75
CA TYR A 26 2.83 -11.19 -4.60
C TYR A 26 2.23 -11.76 -3.32
N ALA A 27 0.91 -11.66 -3.15
CA ALA A 27 0.21 -12.25 -2.01
C ALA A 27 0.34 -13.78 -2.00
N ASP A 28 0.20 -14.42 -3.16
CA ASP A 28 0.37 -15.87 -3.34
C ASP A 28 1.83 -16.30 -3.08
N ALA A 29 2.80 -15.43 -3.35
CA ALA A 29 4.20 -15.62 -2.96
C ALA A 29 4.47 -15.40 -1.45
N GLY A 30 3.42 -15.26 -0.64
CA GLY A 30 3.52 -15.09 0.81
C GLY A 30 3.92 -13.67 1.24
N LYS A 31 3.85 -12.67 0.36
CA LYS A 31 4.13 -11.27 0.71
C LYS A 31 2.87 -10.60 1.27
N LEU A 32 3.08 -9.64 2.17
CA LEU A 32 2.05 -8.70 2.60
C LEU A 32 2.05 -7.50 1.67
N VAL A 33 1.03 -7.37 0.84
CA VAL A 33 0.91 -6.28 -0.14
C VAL A 33 0.07 -5.15 0.44
N THR A 34 0.52 -3.91 0.26
CA THR A 34 -0.17 -2.70 0.71
C THR A 34 -0.54 -1.84 -0.50
N PHE A 35 -1.70 -1.18 -0.44
CA PHE A 35 -2.11 -0.22 -1.47
C PHE A 35 -1.95 1.19 -0.92
N GLY A 36 -1.00 1.93 -1.47
CA GLY A 36 -0.77 3.32 -1.08
C GLY A 36 -1.47 4.31 -2.00
N ILE A 37 -1.93 5.42 -1.42
CA ILE A 37 -2.46 6.58 -2.15
C ILE A 37 -1.51 7.78 -2.06
N VAL A 38 -1.47 8.63 -3.08
CA VAL A 38 -0.77 9.92 -2.98
C VAL A 38 -1.77 10.93 -2.43
N PRO A 39 -1.53 11.54 -1.26
CA PRO A 39 -2.46 12.52 -0.72
C PRO A 39 -2.19 13.87 -1.37
N ASP A 40 -3.24 14.68 -1.56
CA ASP A 40 -3.07 16.04 -2.07
C ASP A 40 -2.40 16.97 -1.04
N LEU A 41 -2.58 16.66 0.26
CA LEU A 41 -2.09 17.43 1.39
C LEU A 41 -1.43 16.53 2.44
N PRO A 42 -0.36 17.01 3.11
CA PRO A 42 0.24 16.25 4.21
C PRO A 42 -0.68 16.29 5.44
N GLU A 43 -1.01 15.11 5.94
CA GLU A 43 -1.96 14.88 7.02
C GLU A 43 -1.33 13.97 8.08
N THR A 44 -1.33 14.38 9.35
CA THR A 44 -0.65 13.64 10.42
C THR A 44 -1.50 12.48 10.95
N GLY A 45 -2.79 12.43 10.59
CA GLY A 45 -3.69 11.33 10.95
C GLY A 45 -3.44 10.01 10.21
N TYR A 46 -2.59 10.00 9.18
CA TYR A 46 -2.32 8.82 8.34
C TYR A 46 -0.99 8.14 8.65
N GLY A 47 -0.91 6.87 8.28
CA GLY A 47 0.36 6.17 8.12
C GLY A 47 1.04 6.56 6.80
N TYR A 48 2.36 6.50 6.79
CA TYR A 48 3.18 6.82 5.63
C TYR A 48 4.08 5.64 5.28
N ILE A 49 4.12 5.31 3.99
CA ILE A 49 4.96 4.26 3.44
C ILE A 49 6.06 4.90 2.60
N ARG A 50 7.31 4.57 2.94
CA ARG A 50 8.47 4.85 2.12
C ARG A 50 8.72 3.67 1.18
N ARG A 51 8.66 3.92 -0.12
CA ARG A 51 8.99 2.93 -1.14
C ARG A 51 10.49 2.62 -1.10
N GLY A 52 10.81 1.34 -1.19
CA GLY A 52 12.14 0.82 -1.39
C GLY A 52 12.37 0.48 -2.86
N ASP A 53 13.15 -0.57 -3.09
CA ASP A 53 13.49 -1.03 -4.43
C ASP A 53 12.28 -1.60 -5.16
N VAL A 54 12.33 -1.55 -6.50
CA VAL A 54 11.34 -2.23 -7.35
C VAL A 54 11.44 -3.73 -7.09
N VAL A 55 10.31 -4.36 -6.79
CA VAL A 55 10.21 -5.81 -6.72
C VAL A 55 10.07 -6.34 -8.14
N PRO A 56 11.00 -7.16 -8.63
CA PRO A 56 10.84 -7.84 -9.91
C PRO A 56 9.55 -8.65 -9.88
N GLY A 57 8.61 -8.30 -10.75
CA GLY A 57 7.25 -8.84 -10.75
C GLY A 57 7.00 -9.86 -11.83
N ALA A 58 6.00 -10.71 -11.60
CA ALA A 58 5.43 -11.64 -12.58
C ALA A 58 4.34 -10.98 -13.48
N THR A 59 4.11 -9.68 -13.33
CA THR A 59 3.05 -8.93 -14.04
C THR A 59 3.58 -7.59 -14.57
N ASP A 60 2.83 -6.97 -15.48
CA ASP A 60 3.15 -5.64 -16.04
C ASP A 60 3.06 -4.50 -15.00
N ALA A 61 2.52 -4.76 -13.81
CA ALA A 61 2.43 -3.79 -12.73
C ALA A 61 3.71 -3.73 -11.88
N VAL A 62 4.14 -2.52 -11.53
CA VAL A 62 5.33 -2.27 -10.71
C VAL A 62 4.97 -2.31 -9.23
N ALA A 63 5.51 -3.29 -8.51
CA ALA A 63 5.50 -3.33 -7.05
C ALA A 63 6.82 -2.79 -6.49
N PHE A 64 6.76 -2.28 -5.25
CA PHE A 64 7.92 -1.76 -4.53
C PHE A 64 8.00 -2.44 -3.16
N GLU A 65 9.21 -2.69 -2.69
CA GLU A 65 9.44 -3.08 -1.30
C GLU A 65 9.01 -1.92 -0.38
N VAL A 66 8.55 -2.25 0.83
CA VAL A 66 8.28 -1.24 1.86
C VAL A 66 9.58 -1.02 2.64
N ALA A 67 10.29 0.08 2.32
CA ALA A 67 11.52 0.43 3.04
C ALA A 67 11.25 0.89 4.47
N GLN A 68 10.12 1.58 4.70
CA GLN A 68 9.73 2.03 6.03
C GLN A 68 8.22 2.28 6.10
N PHE A 69 7.63 1.96 7.24
CA PHE A 69 6.27 2.37 7.61
C PHE A 69 6.33 3.28 8.84
N VAL A 70 5.67 4.44 8.78
CA VAL A 70 5.57 5.40 9.87
C VAL A 70 4.10 5.67 10.16
N GLU A 71 3.60 5.17 11.29
CA GLU A 71 2.24 5.44 11.76
C GLU A 71 2.18 6.83 12.39
N LYS A 72 1.34 7.73 11.86
CA LYS A 72 0.99 9.03 12.46
C LYS A 72 2.20 9.86 12.93
N PRO A 73 2.98 10.43 12.00
CA PRO A 73 4.17 11.19 12.35
C PRO A 73 3.81 12.41 13.21
N GLY A 74 4.60 12.68 14.25
CA GLY A 74 4.44 13.84 15.14
C GLY A 74 4.76 15.21 14.50
N TRP A 75 5.05 15.22 13.20
CA TRP A 75 5.37 16.42 12.42
C TRP A 75 4.68 16.33 11.06
N LYS A 76 4.37 17.47 10.44
CA LYS A 76 3.73 17.53 9.13
C LYS A 76 4.77 17.27 8.04
N PRO A 77 4.71 16.14 7.31
CA PRO A 77 5.67 15.89 6.23
C PRO A 77 5.55 16.94 5.14
N PRO A 78 6.63 17.19 4.35
CA PRO A 78 6.53 18.04 3.18
C PRO A 78 5.46 17.49 2.24
N ARG A 79 4.84 18.37 1.43
CA ARG A 79 3.87 17.95 0.42
C ARG A 79 4.49 16.81 -0.41
N PRO A 80 3.82 15.67 -0.57
CA PRO A 80 4.32 14.63 -1.45
C PRO A 80 4.35 15.19 -2.86
N THR A 81 5.56 15.31 -3.41
CA THR A 81 5.80 15.86 -4.75
C THR A 81 5.84 14.78 -5.82
N SER A 82 5.84 13.51 -5.42
CA SER A 82 5.87 12.37 -6.33
C SER A 82 5.32 11.11 -5.64
N PRO A 83 4.62 10.23 -6.39
CA PRO A 83 4.25 8.90 -5.89
C PRO A 83 5.46 8.11 -5.36
N ALA A 84 6.67 8.37 -5.85
CA ALA A 84 7.87 7.63 -5.48
C ALA A 84 8.38 7.91 -4.06
N ALA A 85 8.10 9.08 -3.47
CA ALA A 85 8.82 9.53 -2.27
C ALA A 85 8.12 9.13 -0.97
N ILE A 86 6.81 9.34 -0.89
CA ILE A 86 6.00 9.10 0.30
C ILE A 86 4.58 8.84 -0.18
N THR A 87 4.10 7.61 0.00
CA THR A 87 2.71 7.27 -0.27
C THR A 87 1.99 7.24 1.07
N THR A 88 0.89 7.98 1.26
CA THR A 88 0.08 7.79 2.47
C THR A 88 -0.52 6.41 2.38
N GLY A 89 -0.16 5.60 3.37
CA GLY A 89 -0.90 4.41 3.70
C GLY A 89 -1.90 4.80 4.75
N THR A 90 -3.13 5.14 4.37
CA THR A 90 -4.20 4.61 5.21
C THR A 90 -4.21 3.12 4.92
N ALA A 91 -3.45 2.39 5.75
CA ALA A 91 -3.31 0.96 5.81
C ALA A 91 -4.68 0.31 6.08
N ALA A 92 -5.56 0.37 5.09
CA ALA A 92 -6.89 -0.23 5.17
C ALA A 92 -7.02 -1.42 4.24
N CYS A 93 -6.18 -1.48 3.21
CA CYS A 93 -6.25 -2.50 2.18
C CYS A 93 -4.96 -3.31 2.16
N PHE A 94 -5.04 -4.58 2.54
CA PHE A 94 -3.91 -5.51 2.48
C PHE A 94 -4.32 -6.80 1.80
N CYS A 95 -3.39 -7.36 1.02
CA CYS A 95 -3.54 -8.69 0.43
C CYS A 95 -2.41 -9.60 0.92
N SER A 96 -2.76 -10.80 1.37
CA SER A 96 -1.80 -11.85 1.74
C SER A 96 -2.39 -13.24 1.50
N ALA A 97 -1.53 -14.24 1.35
CA ALA A 97 -1.92 -15.63 1.54
C ALA A 97 -2.43 -15.84 3.00
N PRO A 98 -3.39 -16.76 3.24
CA PRO A 98 -4.00 -16.96 4.56
C PRO A 98 -2.99 -17.35 5.66
N ASP A 99 -1.94 -18.06 5.27
CA ASP A 99 -0.86 -18.57 6.13
C ASP A 99 0.26 -17.55 6.38
N ALA A 100 0.33 -16.47 5.60
CA ALA A 100 1.41 -15.49 5.68
C ALA A 100 1.30 -14.55 6.90
N ILE A 101 0.10 -14.39 7.49
CA ILE A 101 -0.12 -13.46 8.62
C ILE A 101 0.18 -14.11 9.97
N TRP A 102 -0.05 -15.42 10.11
CA TRP A 102 -0.01 -16.12 11.40
C TRP A 102 1.13 -17.15 11.46
N LYS A 103 2.34 -16.77 11.07
CA LYS A 103 3.52 -17.61 11.35
C LYS A 103 3.92 -17.45 12.82
N SER A 104 3.32 -18.28 13.68
CA SER A 104 3.73 -18.51 15.08
C SER A 104 4.95 -19.42 15.16
#